data_AF-A0A7G5LPG3-F1
#
_entry.id   AF-A0A7G5LPG3-F1
#
_cell.length_a   1.000
_cell.length_b   1.000
_cell.length_c   1.000
_cell.angle_alpha   90.00
_cell.angle_beta   90.00
_cell.angle_gamma   90.00
#
_symmetry.space_group_name_H-M   'P 1'
#
loop_
_entity.id
_entity.type
_entity.pdbx_description
1 polymer ?
#
loop_
_entity_poly.entity_id
_entity_poly.type
_entity_poly.pdbx_seq_one_letter_code
_entity_poly.pdbx_strand_id
1 'polypeptide(L)'
;MTNALTTTSIPQAIHDGVLVIGDAEIPCNVLEDGRRVLTQSGVMRALGRARQAKGRGHYDGDVNLPAFLTAKNLKPFIPSELYVTSSQIEFRRTTGGKAFGYPAELLPLVCAVFDDADRAGKLAKPQKHIAEKARMLLRGLLNVGIVALVDEATGYQKVRARDELQKILAAYVSPELLPWAKRFPDSFYENLHRVRGWEYKPGSNARTAYIGKLTNTLIYEQLPTGVLDDLREKNPRDPITKRRKHNHHELLTTDIGNPHLERQIISVNTLLSVSDDWSEFTRLFTKKFPPGPGDLFAPPPSEK
;
A
#
# COMPACT_ATOMS: atom_id res chain seq x y z
N MET A 1 -43.33 -11.71 -11.52
CA MET A 1 -42.14 -10.88 -11.82
C MET A 1 -41.52 -10.49 -10.50
N THR A 2 -40.53 -11.25 -10.06
CA THR A 2 -39.91 -11.14 -8.74
C THR A 2 -38.70 -10.22 -8.84
N ASN A 3 -38.77 -9.07 -8.17
CA ASN A 3 -37.63 -8.17 -8.01
C ASN A 3 -36.52 -8.88 -7.22
N ALA A 4 -35.39 -9.12 -7.88
CA ALA A 4 -34.17 -9.54 -7.23
C ALA A 4 -33.60 -8.33 -6.44
N LEU A 5 -33.67 -8.41 -5.12
CA LEU A 5 -32.94 -7.54 -4.21
C LEU A 5 -31.44 -7.79 -4.43
N THR A 6 -30.77 -6.90 -5.15
CA THR A 6 -29.31 -6.84 -5.18
C THR A 6 -28.84 -6.46 -3.78
N THR A 7 -28.29 -7.40 -3.02
CA THR A 7 -27.54 -7.10 -1.80
C THR A 7 -26.32 -6.29 -2.19
N THR A 8 -26.38 -4.97 -2.09
CA THR A 8 -25.25 -4.08 -2.36
C THR A 8 -24.17 -4.37 -1.33
N SER A 9 -23.21 -5.21 -1.70
CA SER A 9 -22.05 -5.50 -0.86
C SER A 9 -21.28 -4.21 -0.61
N ILE A 10 -20.90 -3.96 0.64
CA ILE A 10 -20.05 -2.84 1.00
C ILE A 10 -18.72 -2.99 0.24
N PRO A 11 -18.31 -1.99 -0.56
CA PRO A 11 -17.14 -2.10 -1.42
C PRO A 11 -15.86 -2.26 -0.60
N GLN A 12 -14.94 -3.06 -1.12
CA GLN A 12 -13.62 -3.31 -0.53
C GLN A 12 -12.59 -2.30 -1.04
N ALA A 13 -11.78 -1.74 -0.14
CA ALA A 13 -10.58 -1.00 -0.51
C ALA A 13 -9.51 -1.97 -1.02
N ILE A 14 -8.98 -1.69 -2.20
CA ILE A 14 -7.89 -2.44 -2.85
C ILE A 14 -6.55 -1.73 -2.74
N HIS A 15 -6.56 -0.41 -2.52
CA HIS A 15 -5.39 0.39 -2.20
C HIS A 15 -5.71 1.38 -1.09
N ASP A 16 -4.72 1.63 -0.23
CA ASP A 16 -4.75 2.67 0.79
C ASP A 16 -3.52 3.58 0.68
N GLY A 17 -3.65 4.80 1.17
CA GLY A 17 -2.58 5.78 1.17
C GLY A 17 -2.93 7.05 1.93
N VAL A 18 -2.03 8.02 1.86
CA VAL A 18 -2.21 9.35 2.44
C VAL A 18 -2.01 10.40 1.35
N LEU A 19 -3.05 11.18 1.09
CA LEU A 19 -2.99 12.33 0.21
C LEU A 19 -2.42 13.52 0.99
N VAL A 20 -1.25 14.01 0.57
CA VAL A 20 -0.57 15.16 1.17
C VAL A 20 -0.80 16.39 0.32
N ILE A 21 -1.41 17.43 0.90
CA ILE A 21 -1.69 18.72 0.23
C ILE A 21 -1.23 19.84 1.16
N GLY A 22 -0.05 20.40 0.89
CA GLY A 22 0.57 21.36 1.80
C GLY A 22 0.88 20.72 3.15
N ASP A 23 0.31 21.25 4.23
CA ASP A 23 0.40 20.73 5.60
C ASP A 23 -0.69 19.69 5.94
N ALA A 24 -1.63 19.43 5.03
CA ALA A 24 -2.74 18.52 5.27
C ALA A 24 -2.40 17.10 4.83
N GLU A 25 -2.61 16.14 5.74
CA GLU A 25 -2.56 14.71 5.48
C GLU A 25 -3.98 14.11 5.53
N ILE A 26 -4.44 13.58 4.39
CA ILE A 26 -5.79 13.04 4.24
C ILE A 26 -5.68 11.56 3.85
N PRO A 27 -5.98 10.63 4.77
CA PRO A 27 -6.02 9.21 4.43
C PRO A 27 -7.04 8.95 3.32
N CYS A 28 -6.63 8.20 2.30
CA CYS A 28 -7.39 7.95 1.07
C CYS A 28 -7.34 6.47 0.68
N ASN A 29 -8.31 6.04 -0.14
CA ASN A 29 -8.44 4.65 -0.58
C ASN A 29 -8.93 4.62 -2.03
N VAL A 30 -8.52 3.57 -2.76
CA VAL A 30 -9.16 3.18 -4.03
C VAL A 30 -9.98 1.93 -3.76
N LEU A 31 -11.27 1.98 -4.11
CA LEU A 31 -12.21 0.87 -3.96
C LEU A 31 -12.15 -0.07 -5.17
N GLU A 32 -12.62 -1.30 -5.00
CA GLU A 32 -12.66 -2.33 -6.05
C GLU A 32 -13.47 -1.92 -7.29
N ASP A 33 -14.42 -1.00 -7.13
CA ASP A 33 -15.22 -0.41 -8.21
C ASP A 33 -14.56 0.83 -8.85
N GLY A 34 -13.30 1.12 -8.49
CA GLY A 34 -12.51 2.22 -9.03
C GLY A 34 -12.77 3.58 -8.38
N ARG A 35 -13.72 3.69 -7.45
CA ARG A 35 -13.96 4.95 -6.74
C ARG A 35 -12.78 5.33 -5.84
N ARG A 36 -12.45 6.63 -5.86
CA ARG A 36 -11.39 7.23 -5.04
C ARG A 36 -12.05 7.93 -3.85
N VAL A 37 -11.69 7.52 -2.65
CA VAL A 37 -12.39 7.94 -1.43
C VAL A 37 -11.42 8.53 -0.42
N LEU A 38 -11.72 9.73 0.07
CA LEU A 38 -11.04 10.36 1.19
C LEU A 38 -11.77 10.01 2.49
N THR A 39 -11.03 9.65 3.53
CA THR A 39 -11.66 9.35 4.81
C THR A 39 -12.36 10.59 5.38
N GLN A 40 -13.57 10.40 5.93
CA GLN A 40 -14.35 11.48 6.50
C GLN A 40 -13.55 12.26 7.56
N SER A 41 -12.83 11.55 8.44
CA SER A 41 -11.98 12.17 9.45
C SER A 41 -10.82 12.98 8.86
N GLY A 42 -10.25 12.51 7.75
CA GLY A 42 -9.18 13.22 7.04
C GLY A 42 -9.67 14.54 6.47
N VAL A 43 -10.80 14.51 5.74
CA VAL A 43 -11.41 15.71 5.15
C VAL A 43 -11.76 16.74 6.23
N MET A 44 -12.38 16.31 7.33
CA MET A 44 -12.73 17.21 8.44
C MET A 44 -11.51 17.88 9.06
N ARG A 45 -10.44 17.11 9.30
CA ARG A 45 -9.20 17.64 9.87
C ARG A 45 -8.52 18.62 8.92
N ALA A 46 -8.45 18.29 7.63
CA ALA A 46 -7.85 19.16 6.61
C ALA A 46 -8.56 20.53 6.52
N LEU A 47 -9.88 20.55 6.69
CA LEU A 47 -10.68 21.78 6.75
C LEU A 47 -10.61 22.53 8.10
N GLY A 48 -9.72 22.11 9.02
CA GLY A 48 -9.59 22.74 10.34
C GLY A 48 -10.78 22.48 11.27
N ARG A 49 -11.48 21.34 11.10
CA ARG A 49 -12.62 20.95 11.94
C ARG A 49 -12.28 19.74 12.82
N ALA A 50 -12.89 19.71 14.00
CA ALA A 50 -12.83 18.55 14.87
C ALA A 50 -13.50 17.32 14.20
N ARG A 51 -13.02 16.13 14.55
CA ARG A 51 -13.62 14.86 14.13
C ARG A 51 -15.09 14.82 14.57
N GLN A 52 -16.00 14.37 13.70
CA GLN A 52 -17.36 14.08 14.15
C GLN A 52 -17.33 12.93 15.17
N ALA A 53 -18.00 13.11 16.31
CA ALA A 53 -18.08 12.10 17.36
C ALA A 53 -18.70 10.80 16.81
N LYS A 54 -18.13 9.65 17.19
CA LYS A 54 -18.74 8.33 16.93
C LYS A 54 -20.14 8.31 17.55
N GLY A 55 -21.17 8.01 16.77
CA GLY A 55 -22.52 7.79 17.28
C GLY A 55 -23.55 8.90 17.03
N ARG A 56 -23.23 9.95 16.27
CA ARG A 56 -24.30 10.79 15.71
C ARG A 56 -24.90 10.06 14.51
N GLY A 57 -26.09 9.51 14.72
CA GLY A 57 -26.91 8.86 13.72
C GLY A 57 -27.09 9.72 12.47
N HIS A 58 -27.39 9.04 11.37
CA HIS A 58 -27.85 9.60 10.11
C HIS A 58 -28.74 10.82 10.38
N TYR A 59 -28.21 12.02 10.15
CA TYR A 59 -29.00 13.24 10.35
C TYR A 59 -29.96 13.37 9.19
N ASP A 60 -31.24 13.51 9.54
CA ASP A 60 -32.39 13.73 8.66
C ASP A 60 -32.43 15.20 8.18
N GLY A 61 -31.31 15.68 7.63
CA GLY A 61 -31.18 17.03 7.08
C GLY A 61 -30.56 16.96 5.70
N ASP A 62 -31.25 17.49 4.68
CA ASP A 62 -30.89 17.49 3.25
C ASP A 62 -29.99 16.28 2.92
N VAL A 63 -30.61 15.10 2.76
CA VAL A 63 -30.05 13.72 2.73
C VAL A 63 -28.74 13.55 1.94
N ASN A 64 -28.38 14.51 1.10
CA ASN A 64 -27.20 14.52 0.27
C ASN A 64 -26.27 15.73 0.48
N LEU A 65 -26.08 16.21 1.72
CA LEU A 65 -25.01 17.17 2.03
C LEU A 65 -24.22 16.77 3.28
N PRO A 66 -22.88 16.94 3.29
CA PRO A 66 -22.11 16.69 4.49
C PRO A 66 -22.50 17.69 5.58
N ALA A 67 -22.50 17.24 6.84
CA ALA A 67 -22.90 18.07 7.99
C ALA A 67 -22.14 19.40 8.11
N PHE A 68 -20.98 19.54 7.47
CA PHE A 68 -20.20 20.77 7.46
C PHE A 68 -20.66 21.82 6.44
N LEU A 69 -21.55 21.47 5.50
CA LEU A 69 -22.12 22.35 4.45
C LEU A 69 -23.58 22.74 4.69
N THR A 70 -24.19 22.29 5.78
CA THR A 70 -25.61 22.54 6.08
C THR A 70 -25.90 23.97 6.57
N ALA A 71 -24.87 24.79 6.78
CA ALA A 71 -25.02 26.15 7.27
C ALA A 71 -25.78 27.01 6.24
N LYS A 72 -26.85 27.70 6.68
CA LYS A 72 -27.75 28.46 5.80
C LYS A 72 -27.03 29.50 4.93
N ASN A 73 -25.95 30.08 5.44
CA ASN A 73 -25.15 31.08 4.73
C ASN A 73 -24.30 30.51 3.59
N LEU A 74 -24.07 29.19 3.56
CA LEU A 74 -23.34 28.50 2.49
C LEU A 74 -24.25 28.07 1.34
N LYS A 75 -25.56 27.87 1.59
CA LYS A 75 -26.51 27.36 0.59
C LYS A 75 -26.44 28.05 -0.79
N PRO A 76 -26.29 29.39 -0.89
CA PRO A 76 -26.20 30.06 -2.20
C PRO A 76 -24.97 29.70 -3.03
N PHE A 77 -23.93 29.13 -2.42
CA PHE A 77 -22.64 28.84 -3.05
C PHE A 77 -22.45 27.35 -3.34
N ILE A 78 -23.40 26.49 -2.93
CA ILE A 78 -23.30 25.04 -3.11
C ILE A 78 -23.71 24.69 -4.55
N PRO A 79 -22.79 24.15 -5.38
CA PRO A 79 -23.14 23.72 -6.73
C PRO A 79 -24.03 22.46 -6.68
N SER A 80 -24.88 22.28 -7.69
CA SER A 80 -25.85 21.17 -7.76
C SER A 80 -25.18 19.78 -7.70
N GLU A 81 -24.01 19.63 -8.30
CA GLU A 81 -23.16 18.44 -8.26
C GLU A 81 -22.78 18.00 -6.84
N LEU A 82 -22.71 18.92 -5.87
CA LEU A 82 -22.42 18.58 -4.47
C LEU A 82 -23.57 17.83 -3.80
N TYR A 83 -24.81 18.09 -4.24
CA TYR A 83 -25.98 17.35 -3.79
C TYR A 83 -26.06 15.93 -4.35
N VAL A 84 -25.21 15.58 -5.32
CA VAL A 84 -25.15 14.23 -5.90
C VAL A 84 -23.93 13.48 -5.35
N THR A 85 -22.79 14.15 -5.31
CA THR A 85 -21.47 13.56 -5.01
C THR A 85 -21.16 13.47 -3.51
N SER A 86 -21.90 14.15 -2.65
CA SER A 86 -21.53 14.25 -1.23
C SER A 86 -22.06 13.15 -0.32
N SER A 87 -22.69 12.13 -0.90
CA SER A 87 -23.10 10.94 -0.16
C SER A 87 -21.88 10.29 0.49
N GLN A 88 -22.02 10.00 1.78
CA GLN A 88 -20.99 9.30 2.54
C GLN A 88 -20.92 7.86 2.04
N ILE A 89 -19.71 7.40 1.71
CA ILE A 89 -19.46 6.03 1.25
C ILE A 89 -19.01 5.20 2.45
N GLU A 90 -19.78 4.16 2.79
CA GLU A 90 -19.32 3.09 3.66
C GLU A 90 -18.47 2.09 2.84
N PHE A 91 -17.30 1.72 3.34
CA PHE A 91 -16.39 0.77 2.68
C PHE A 91 -15.61 -0.07 3.70
N ARG A 92 -15.05 -1.20 3.25
CA ARG A 92 -14.15 -2.04 4.07
C ARG A 92 -12.69 -1.71 3.77
N ARG A 93 -11.87 -1.50 4.81
CA ARG A 93 -10.44 -1.17 4.65
C ARG A 93 -9.62 -2.39 4.21
N THR A 94 -8.44 -2.16 3.66
CA THR A 94 -7.42 -3.18 3.35
C THR A 94 -7.02 -3.98 4.61
N THR A 95 -6.87 -3.30 5.75
CA THR A 95 -6.58 -3.91 7.06
C THR A 95 -7.77 -4.62 7.71
N GLY A 96 -8.93 -4.67 7.03
CA GLY A 96 -10.20 -5.08 7.63
C GLY A 96 -10.89 -3.96 8.43
N GLY A 97 -12.15 -4.21 8.79
CA GLY A 97 -13.01 -3.23 9.46
C GLY A 97 -13.69 -2.23 8.51
N LYS A 98 -14.77 -1.62 8.99
CA LYS A 98 -15.59 -0.66 8.24
C LYS A 98 -15.08 0.77 8.42
N ALA A 99 -15.22 1.58 7.38
CA ALA A 99 -14.86 2.99 7.37
C ALA A 99 -15.84 3.81 6.55
N PHE A 100 -15.82 5.12 6.75
CA PHE A 100 -16.62 6.06 6.01
C PHE A 100 -15.74 7.13 5.36
N GLY A 101 -16.13 7.52 4.15
CA GLY A 101 -15.43 8.56 3.40
C GLY A 101 -16.33 9.29 2.42
N TYR A 102 -15.71 10.19 1.67
CA TYR A 102 -16.34 10.95 0.59
C TYR A 102 -15.58 10.70 -0.71
N PRO A 103 -16.23 10.79 -1.88
CA PRO A 103 -15.53 10.85 -3.15
C PRO A 103 -14.43 11.92 -3.12
N ALA A 104 -13.27 11.64 -3.70
CA ALA A 104 -12.13 12.56 -3.68
C ALA A 104 -12.45 13.90 -4.38
N GLU A 105 -13.29 13.85 -5.40
CA GLU A 105 -13.80 14.98 -6.18
C GLU A 105 -14.61 15.96 -5.32
N LEU A 106 -15.12 15.51 -4.15
CA LEU A 106 -15.85 16.37 -3.22
C LEU A 106 -14.97 17.46 -2.62
N LEU A 107 -13.69 17.16 -2.35
CA LEU A 107 -12.79 18.06 -1.62
C LEU A 107 -12.62 19.43 -2.30
N PRO A 108 -12.25 19.53 -3.60
CA PRO A 108 -12.10 20.83 -4.26
C PRO A 108 -13.42 21.60 -4.30
N LEU A 109 -14.56 20.93 -4.53
CA LEU A 109 -15.86 21.60 -4.55
C LEU A 109 -16.23 22.19 -3.20
N VAL A 110 -16.03 21.44 -2.12
CA VAL A 110 -16.21 21.93 -0.74
C VAL A 110 -15.33 23.14 -0.48
N CYS A 111 -14.06 23.08 -0.89
CA CYS A 111 -13.14 24.20 -0.70
C CYS A 111 -13.61 25.45 -1.47
N ALA A 112 -14.11 25.28 -2.70
CA ALA A 112 -14.66 26.36 -3.51
C ALA A 112 -15.88 27.02 -2.85
N VAL A 113 -16.81 26.24 -2.27
CA VAL A 113 -17.97 26.77 -1.53
C VAL A 113 -17.53 27.73 -0.41
N PHE A 114 -16.53 27.34 0.39
CA PHE A 114 -16.03 28.20 1.46
C PHE A 114 -15.27 29.42 0.92
N ASP A 115 -14.50 29.28 -0.16
CA ASP A 115 -13.79 30.39 -0.78
C ASP A 115 -14.77 31.43 -1.37
N ASP A 116 -15.79 30.99 -2.11
CA ASP A 116 -16.78 31.87 -2.72
C ASP A 116 -17.64 32.57 -1.67
N ALA A 117 -18.04 31.85 -0.61
CA ALA A 117 -18.77 32.45 0.50
C ALA A 117 -17.94 33.49 1.26
N ASP A 118 -16.62 33.28 1.40
CA ASP A 118 -15.69 34.24 2.01
C ASP A 118 -15.54 35.48 1.13
N ARG A 119 -15.31 35.31 -0.17
CA ARG A 119 -15.20 36.40 -1.15
C ARG A 119 -16.47 37.25 -1.23
N ALA A 120 -17.63 36.63 -1.01
CA ALA A 120 -18.92 37.33 -0.93
C ALA A 120 -19.22 37.95 0.45
N GLY A 121 -18.31 37.82 1.43
CA GLY A 121 -18.48 38.34 2.79
C GLY A 121 -19.63 37.68 3.56
N LYS A 122 -20.02 36.45 3.20
CA LYS A 122 -21.17 35.73 3.79
C LYS A 122 -20.78 34.75 4.89
N LEU A 123 -19.48 34.56 5.16
CA LEU A 123 -19.03 33.68 6.24
C LEU A 123 -19.19 34.30 7.62
N ALA A 124 -19.63 33.48 8.57
CA ALA A 124 -19.58 33.81 9.98
C ALA A 124 -18.12 33.80 10.48
N LYS A 125 -17.82 34.55 11.54
CA LYS A 125 -16.46 34.63 12.13
C LYS A 125 -15.82 33.25 12.40
N PRO A 126 -16.54 32.23 12.93
CA PRO A 126 -15.98 30.90 13.14
C PRO A 126 -15.78 30.05 11.87
N GLN A 127 -16.18 30.54 10.69
CA GLN A 127 -15.97 29.85 9.41
C GLN A 127 -14.77 30.39 8.64
N LYS A 128 -14.22 31.56 9.03
CA LYS A 128 -13.12 32.20 8.30
C LYS A 128 -11.86 31.33 8.25
N HIS A 129 -11.51 30.67 9.36
CA HIS A 129 -10.35 29.76 9.38
C HIS A 129 -10.55 28.54 8.46
N ILE A 130 -11.80 28.13 8.22
CA ILE A 130 -12.13 27.04 7.29
C ILE A 130 -11.87 27.50 5.85
N ALA A 131 -12.27 28.73 5.50
CA ALA A 131 -12.00 29.29 4.17
C ALA A 131 -10.50 29.46 3.90
N GLU A 132 -9.73 29.88 4.91
CA GLU A 132 -8.27 29.95 4.81
C GLU A 132 -7.65 28.57 4.52
N LYS A 133 -8.05 27.54 5.27
CA LYS A 133 -7.61 26.15 5.02
C LYS A 133 -8.08 25.62 3.67
N ALA A 134 -9.32 25.89 3.28
CA ALA A 134 -9.86 25.54 1.97
C ALA A 134 -9.04 26.16 0.82
N ARG A 135 -8.65 27.43 0.94
CA ARG A 135 -7.82 28.12 -0.06
C ARG A 135 -6.41 27.54 -0.13
N MET A 136 -5.81 27.16 1.00
CA MET A 136 -4.53 26.45 1.03
C MET A 136 -4.62 25.09 0.33
N LEU A 137 -5.68 24.33 0.60
CA LEU A 137 -5.93 23.04 -0.05
C LEU A 137 -6.11 23.19 -1.57
N LEU A 138 -6.92 24.16 -2.02
CA LEU A 138 -7.09 24.45 -3.45
C LEU A 138 -5.76 24.79 -4.13
N ARG A 139 -4.94 25.65 -3.53
CA ARG A 139 -3.61 25.98 -4.07
C ARG A 139 -2.70 24.76 -4.17
N GLY A 140 -2.67 23.92 -3.14
CA GLY A 140 -1.89 22.68 -3.16
C GLY A 140 -2.38 21.71 -4.25
N LEU A 141 -3.69 21.53 -4.38
CA LEU A 141 -4.30 20.70 -5.42
C LEU A 141 -3.98 21.21 -6.83
N LEU A 142 -4.02 22.52 -7.06
CA LEU A 142 -3.67 23.12 -8.36
C LEU A 142 -2.22 22.84 -8.76
N ASN A 143 -1.28 22.99 -7.81
CA ASN A 143 0.14 22.72 -8.05
C ASN A 143 0.40 21.24 -8.37
N VAL A 144 -0.24 20.32 -7.63
CA VAL A 144 -0.13 18.88 -7.91
C VAL A 144 -0.80 18.54 -9.24
N GLY A 145 -1.96 19.15 -9.52
CA GLY A 145 -2.73 18.93 -10.74
C GLY A 145 -1.97 19.31 -12.00
N ILE A 146 -1.34 20.49 -12.03
CA ILE A 146 -0.56 20.91 -13.22
C ILE A 146 0.65 19.99 -13.45
N VAL A 147 1.35 19.58 -12.40
CA VAL A 147 2.49 18.64 -12.51
C VAL A 147 2.00 17.28 -13.02
N ALA A 148 0.92 16.74 -12.44
CA ALA A 148 0.36 15.46 -12.87
C ALA A 148 -0.13 15.49 -14.33
N LEU A 149 -0.76 16.59 -14.76
CA LEU A 149 -1.21 16.75 -16.15
C LEU A 149 -0.03 16.86 -17.13
N VAL A 150 1.05 17.54 -16.75
CA VAL A 150 2.29 17.56 -17.56
C VAL A 150 2.93 16.18 -17.61
N ASP A 151 3.01 15.47 -16.48
CA ASP A 151 3.56 14.11 -16.41
C ASP A 151 2.74 13.13 -17.27
N GLU A 152 1.42 13.27 -17.30
CA GLU A 152 0.52 12.48 -18.15
C GLU A 152 0.70 12.85 -19.63
N ALA A 153 0.65 14.14 -19.98
CA ALA A 153 0.75 14.61 -21.36
C ALA A 153 2.12 14.31 -22.00
N THR A 154 3.19 14.29 -21.22
CA THR A 154 4.55 13.95 -21.68
C THR A 154 4.86 12.46 -21.60
N GLY A 155 4.01 11.67 -20.93
CA GLY A 155 4.30 10.27 -20.59
C GLY A 155 5.37 10.07 -19.52
N TYR A 156 5.84 11.15 -18.88
CA TYR A 156 6.86 11.11 -17.83
C TYR A 156 6.42 10.31 -16.60
N GLN A 157 5.12 10.08 -16.39
CA GLN A 157 4.61 9.24 -15.31
C GLN A 157 5.25 7.84 -15.27
N LYS A 158 5.52 7.22 -16.44
CA LYS A 158 6.19 5.91 -16.52
C LYS A 158 7.68 5.99 -16.16
N VAL A 159 8.34 7.06 -16.58
CA VAL A 159 9.76 7.32 -16.29
C VAL A 159 9.94 7.56 -14.81
N ARG A 160 9.11 8.40 -14.20
CA ARG A 160 9.13 8.68 -12.77
C ARG A 160 8.97 7.42 -11.92
N ALA A 161 7.97 6.58 -12.23
CA ALA A 161 7.77 5.33 -11.49
C ALA A 161 8.97 4.38 -11.61
N ARG A 162 9.58 4.31 -12.81
CA ARG A 162 10.80 3.53 -13.03
C ARG A 162 11.99 4.09 -12.26
N ASP A 163 12.19 5.40 -12.28
CA ASP A 163 13.33 6.06 -11.64
C ASP A 163 13.21 6.00 -10.10
N GLU A 164 12.00 6.12 -9.55
CA GLU A 164 11.73 5.88 -8.13
C GLU A 164 12.01 4.43 -7.73
N LEU A 165 11.58 3.45 -8.55
CA LEU A 165 11.94 2.05 -8.35
C LEU A 165 13.46 1.84 -8.41
N GLN A 166 14.15 2.41 -9.41
CA GLN A 166 15.60 2.29 -9.51
C GLN A 166 16.33 2.89 -8.31
N LYS A 167 15.84 3.99 -7.73
CA LYS A 167 16.40 4.53 -6.47
C LYS A 167 16.26 3.55 -5.30
N ILE A 168 15.09 2.89 -5.18
CA ILE A 168 14.88 1.84 -4.17
C ILE A 168 15.81 0.64 -4.41
N LEU A 169 15.92 0.19 -5.67
CA LEU A 169 16.80 -0.93 -6.02
C LEU A 169 18.26 -0.60 -5.77
N ALA A 170 18.73 0.59 -6.13
CA ALA A 170 20.09 1.05 -5.89
C ALA A 170 20.45 1.12 -4.41
N ALA A 171 19.47 1.38 -3.53
CA ALA A 171 19.66 1.32 -2.09
C ALA A 171 19.89 -0.11 -1.59
N TYR A 172 19.39 -1.13 -2.29
CA TYR A 172 19.46 -2.54 -1.89
C TYR A 172 20.55 -3.34 -2.60
N VAL A 173 20.78 -3.06 -3.88
CA VAL A 173 21.62 -3.85 -4.77
C VAL A 173 22.87 -3.06 -5.12
N SER A 174 24.00 -3.55 -4.64
CA SER A 174 25.32 -2.98 -4.90
C SER A 174 25.64 -3.03 -6.40
N PRO A 175 26.26 -1.97 -6.96
CA PRO A 175 26.77 -2.00 -8.33
C PRO A 175 27.96 -2.97 -8.48
N GLU A 176 28.65 -3.26 -7.39
CA GLU A 176 29.85 -4.11 -7.36
C GLU A 176 29.65 -5.32 -6.43
N LEU A 177 30.38 -6.40 -6.71
CA LEU A 177 30.42 -7.57 -5.85
C LEU A 177 31.20 -7.26 -4.58
N LEU A 178 30.54 -7.43 -3.43
CA LEU A 178 31.21 -7.39 -2.14
C LEU A 178 32.01 -8.67 -1.91
N PRO A 179 33.07 -8.62 -1.06
CA PRO A 179 33.78 -9.81 -0.63
C PRO A 179 32.84 -10.87 -0.07
N TRP A 180 33.07 -12.13 -0.45
CA TRP A 180 32.26 -13.24 0.04
C TRP A 180 32.29 -13.31 1.57
N ALA A 181 31.11 -13.37 2.17
CA ALA A 181 30.92 -13.56 3.60
C ALA A 181 29.78 -14.54 3.81
N LYS A 182 29.98 -15.55 4.68
CA LYS A 182 28.92 -16.50 5.03
C LYS A 182 27.76 -15.75 5.69
N ARG A 183 26.60 -15.71 5.02
CA ARG A 183 25.37 -15.05 5.52
C ARG A 183 24.36 -16.00 6.16
N PHE A 184 24.31 -17.24 5.68
CA PHE A 184 23.37 -18.24 6.17
C PHE A 184 24.00 -19.02 7.33
N PRO A 185 23.41 -18.99 8.54
CA PRO A 185 23.89 -19.83 9.63
C PRO A 185 23.57 -21.29 9.34
N ASP A 186 24.41 -22.22 9.83
CA ASP A 186 24.19 -23.65 9.60
C ASP A 186 22.86 -24.13 10.19
N SER A 187 22.45 -23.52 11.32
CA SER A 187 21.16 -23.75 11.98
C SER A 187 19.95 -23.52 11.06
N PHE A 188 20.06 -22.61 10.08
CA PHE A 188 18.99 -22.39 9.10
C PHE A 188 18.75 -23.65 8.27
N TYR A 189 19.82 -24.25 7.74
CA TYR A 189 19.70 -25.46 6.94
C TYR A 189 19.38 -26.67 7.81
N GLU A 190 19.93 -26.77 9.02
CA GLU A 190 19.58 -27.83 9.99
C GLU A 190 18.07 -27.84 10.29
N ASN A 191 17.53 -26.68 10.68
CA ASN A 191 16.11 -26.56 10.98
C ASN A 191 15.24 -26.83 9.73
N LEU A 192 15.67 -26.36 8.56
CA LEU A 192 14.96 -26.64 7.31
C LEU A 192 14.90 -28.14 6.99
N HIS A 193 15.99 -28.87 7.18
CA HIS A 193 15.99 -30.32 6.99
C HIS A 193 15.10 -31.02 8.02
N ARG A 194 15.16 -30.59 9.29
CA ARG A 194 14.33 -31.11 10.38
C ARG A 194 12.84 -31.01 10.07
N VAL A 195 12.33 -29.81 9.77
CA VAL A 195 10.88 -29.62 9.49
C VAL A 195 10.43 -30.34 8.22
N ARG A 196 11.34 -30.61 7.28
CA ARG A 196 11.06 -31.36 6.05
C ARG A 196 11.17 -32.88 6.21
N GLY A 197 11.59 -33.38 7.38
CA GLY A 197 11.84 -34.80 7.61
C GLY A 197 13.03 -35.33 6.82
N TRP A 198 14.02 -34.48 6.52
CA TRP A 198 15.20 -34.84 5.75
C TRP A 198 16.38 -35.12 6.67
N GLU A 199 17.17 -36.14 6.33
CA GLU A 199 18.45 -36.37 6.98
C GLU A 199 19.42 -35.21 6.68
N TYR A 200 19.90 -34.54 7.73
CA TYR A 200 20.91 -33.49 7.60
C TYR A 200 22.29 -34.12 7.64
N LYS A 201 23.02 -34.02 6.52
CA LYS A 201 24.43 -34.40 6.42
C LYS A 201 25.24 -33.16 6.02
N PRO A 202 26.06 -32.60 6.92
CA PRO A 202 26.97 -31.50 6.57
C PRO A 202 27.79 -31.85 5.32
N GLY A 203 27.74 -30.99 4.29
CA GLY A 203 28.47 -31.20 3.03
C GLY A 203 27.76 -32.08 1.98
N SER A 204 26.54 -32.53 2.21
CA SER A 204 25.77 -33.27 1.21
C SER A 204 25.19 -32.36 0.13
N ASN A 205 25.34 -32.75 -1.14
CA ASN A 205 24.72 -32.09 -2.29
C ASN A 205 23.32 -32.64 -2.63
N ALA A 206 22.79 -33.55 -1.80
CA ALA A 206 21.44 -34.06 -2.01
C ALA A 206 20.43 -32.91 -1.86
N ARG A 207 19.52 -32.75 -2.83
CA ARG A 207 18.43 -31.76 -2.82
C ARG A 207 18.88 -30.28 -2.88
N THR A 208 20.16 -29.98 -3.16
CA THR A 208 20.69 -28.60 -3.26
C THR A 208 19.87 -27.70 -4.19
N ALA A 209 19.39 -28.22 -5.33
CA ALA A 209 18.55 -27.45 -6.25
C ALA A 209 17.20 -27.04 -5.63
N TYR A 210 16.58 -27.95 -4.88
CA TYR A 210 15.29 -27.69 -4.23
C TYR A 210 15.45 -26.81 -3.00
N ILE A 211 16.52 -27.00 -2.22
CA ILE A 211 16.91 -26.09 -1.13
C ILE A 211 17.14 -24.68 -1.69
N GLY A 212 17.83 -24.54 -2.83
CA GLY A 212 18.00 -23.25 -3.50
C GLY A 212 16.67 -22.61 -3.91
N LYS A 213 15.70 -23.40 -4.39
CA LYS A 213 14.33 -22.91 -4.65
C LYS A 213 13.67 -22.40 -3.36
N LEU A 214 13.72 -23.19 -2.30
CA LEU A 214 13.17 -22.79 -0.99
C LEU A 214 13.85 -21.53 -0.44
N THR A 215 15.18 -21.43 -0.53
CA THR A 215 15.90 -20.22 -0.09
C THR A 215 15.49 -18.99 -0.90
N ASN A 216 15.27 -19.12 -2.21
CA ASN A 216 14.72 -18.00 -3.00
C ASN A 216 13.35 -17.57 -2.46
N THR A 217 12.42 -18.51 -2.29
CA THR A 217 11.07 -18.17 -1.84
C THR A 217 11.00 -17.64 -0.41
N LEU A 218 11.72 -18.28 0.51
CA LEU A 218 11.66 -17.93 1.93
C LEU A 218 12.40 -16.63 2.26
N ILE A 219 13.44 -16.30 1.49
CA ILE A 219 14.37 -15.22 1.83
C ILE A 219 14.35 -14.12 0.79
N TYR A 220 14.67 -14.44 -0.46
CA TYR A 220 14.88 -13.42 -1.49
C TYR A 220 13.57 -12.86 -2.07
N GLU A 221 12.53 -13.69 -2.22
CA GLU A 221 11.20 -13.25 -2.68
C GLU A 221 10.48 -12.41 -1.61
N GLN A 222 10.98 -12.40 -0.39
CA GLN A 222 10.48 -11.58 0.72
C GLN A 222 11.18 -10.20 0.82
N LEU A 223 12.21 -9.97 -0.01
CA LEU A 223 12.80 -8.63 -0.16
C LEU A 223 11.83 -7.72 -0.95
N PRO A 224 12.01 -6.39 -0.90
CA PRO A 224 11.15 -5.48 -1.65
C PRO A 224 11.03 -5.84 -3.13
N THR A 225 9.85 -5.57 -3.71
CA THR A 225 9.54 -5.89 -5.10
C THR A 225 10.62 -5.37 -6.06
N GLY A 226 11.07 -6.24 -6.97
CA GLY A 226 12.11 -5.92 -7.96
C GLY A 226 13.55 -6.18 -7.50
N VAL A 227 13.83 -6.29 -6.19
CA VAL A 227 15.20 -6.53 -5.69
C VAL A 227 15.74 -7.87 -6.20
N LEU A 228 14.96 -8.94 -6.09
CA LEU A 228 15.37 -10.26 -6.59
C LEU A 228 15.55 -10.25 -8.11
N ASP A 229 14.74 -9.52 -8.86
CA ASP A 229 14.87 -9.47 -10.32
C ASP A 229 16.13 -8.72 -10.74
N ASP A 230 16.45 -7.58 -10.10
CA ASP A 230 17.71 -6.85 -10.32
C ASP A 230 18.93 -7.72 -9.95
N LEU A 231 18.86 -8.47 -8.85
CA LEU A 231 19.88 -9.45 -8.48
C LEU A 231 20.04 -10.57 -9.52
N ARG A 232 18.94 -11.03 -10.14
CA ARG A 232 18.96 -12.07 -11.18
C ARG A 232 19.55 -11.55 -12.48
N GLU A 233 19.30 -10.28 -12.81
CA GLU A 233 19.87 -9.59 -13.96
C GLU A 233 21.38 -9.39 -13.80
N LYS A 234 21.82 -8.87 -12.65
CA LYS A 234 23.25 -8.63 -12.35
C LYS A 234 24.08 -9.90 -12.13
N ASN A 235 23.44 -10.99 -11.70
CA ASN A 235 24.10 -12.28 -11.52
C ASN A 235 23.36 -13.36 -12.31
N PRO A 236 23.39 -13.34 -13.66
CA PRO A 236 22.58 -14.23 -14.51
C PRO A 236 23.02 -15.69 -14.39
N ARG A 237 22.14 -16.60 -14.81
CA ARG A 237 22.50 -18.03 -14.93
C ARG A 237 23.30 -18.23 -16.20
N ASP A 238 24.36 -19.01 -16.09
CA ASP A 238 25.11 -19.47 -17.23
C ASP A 238 24.21 -20.31 -18.17
N PRO A 239 24.22 -20.05 -19.50
CA PRO A 239 23.32 -20.72 -20.44
C PRO A 239 23.48 -22.25 -20.49
N ILE A 240 24.68 -22.77 -20.21
CA ILE A 240 25.04 -24.18 -20.34
C ILE A 240 24.88 -24.89 -19.00
N THR A 241 25.57 -24.42 -17.98
CA THR A 241 25.61 -25.05 -16.66
C THR A 241 24.37 -24.75 -15.82
N LYS A 242 23.56 -23.74 -16.22
CA LYS A 242 22.38 -23.23 -15.50
C LYS A 242 22.68 -22.75 -14.07
N ARG A 243 23.96 -22.61 -13.70
CA ARG A 243 24.42 -22.13 -12.39
C ARG A 243 24.71 -20.63 -12.46
N ARG A 244 24.64 -19.96 -11.31
CA ARG A 244 25.09 -18.57 -11.17
C ARG A 244 26.56 -18.56 -10.78
N LYS A 245 27.30 -17.54 -11.24
CA LYS A 245 28.73 -17.39 -10.96
C LYS A 245 28.98 -16.93 -9.52
N HIS A 246 28.12 -16.06 -9.01
CA HIS A 246 28.21 -15.48 -7.67
C HIS A 246 26.97 -15.80 -6.83
N ASN A 247 26.99 -15.49 -5.53
CA ASN A 247 25.80 -15.54 -4.70
C ASN A 247 25.09 -14.19 -4.70
N HIS A 248 23.75 -14.18 -4.61
CA HIS A 248 22.99 -12.93 -4.60
C HIS A 248 23.32 -12.02 -3.42
N HIS A 249 23.70 -12.57 -2.25
CA HIS A 249 24.08 -11.75 -1.10
C HIS A 249 25.39 -10.97 -1.29
N GLU A 250 26.24 -11.37 -2.26
CA GLU A 250 27.44 -10.60 -2.63
C GLU A 250 27.09 -9.31 -3.36
N LEU A 251 25.87 -9.19 -3.90
CA LEU A 251 25.38 -8.02 -4.61
C LEU A 251 24.42 -7.16 -3.77
N LEU A 252 24.33 -7.39 -2.46
CA LEU A 252 23.51 -6.56 -1.58
C LEU A 252 24.34 -5.46 -0.93
N THR A 253 23.80 -4.24 -0.83
CA THR A 253 24.48 -3.13 -0.16
C THR A 253 24.75 -3.44 1.32
N THR A 254 25.81 -2.85 1.87
CA THR A 254 26.23 -3.06 3.27
C THR A 254 25.25 -2.48 4.29
N ASP A 255 24.53 -1.45 3.88
CA ASP A 255 23.83 -0.49 4.71
C ASP A 255 22.32 -0.79 4.78
N ILE A 256 21.73 -1.30 3.69
CA ILE A 256 20.30 -1.62 3.64
C ILE A 256 20.07 -3.07 3.23
N GLY A 257 20.67 -3.52 2.12
CA GLY A 257 20.43 -4.84 1.55
C GLY A 257 20.81 -5.98 2.49
N ASN A 258 22.06 -5.99 2.97
CA ASN A 258 22.57 -7.01 3.88
C ASN A 258 21.83 -7.02 5.23
N PRO A 259 21.65 -5.87 5.93
CA PRO A 259 20.89 -5.85 7.19
C PRO A 259 19.42 -6.30 7.04
N HIS A 260 18.78 -6.06 5.89
CA HIS A 260 17.44 -6.59 5.64
C HIS A 260 17.47 -8.10 5.40
N LEU A 261 18.39 -8.60 4.57
CA LEU A 261 18.58 -10.03 4.32
C LEU A 261 18.78 -10.79 5.64
N GLU A 262 19.64 -10.27 6.52
CA GLU A 262 19.93 -10.88 7.83
C GLU A 262 18.69 -10.96 8.72
N ARG A 263 17.92 -9.86 8.83
CA ARG A 263 16.65 -9.86 9.58
C ARG A 263 15.64 -10.88 9.04
N GLN A 264 15.61 -11.06 7.72
CA GLN A 264 14.75 -12.04 7.09
C GLN A 264 15.21 -13.47 7.40
N ILE A 265 16.50 -13.75 7.28
CA ILE A 265 17.09 -15.05 7.64
C ILE A 265 16.80 -15.38 9.11
N ILE A 266 17.01 -14.43 10.03
CA ILE A 266 16.71 -14.60 11.45
C ILE A 266 15.22 -14.93 11.64
N SER A 267 14.33 -14.13 11.04
CA SER A 267 12.89 -14.33 11.15
C SER A 267 12.45 -15.72 10.68
N VAL A 268 12.92 -16.15 9.51
CA VAL A 268 12.57 -17.47 8.97
C VAL A 268 13.22 -18.58 9.79
N ASN A 269 14.47 -18.43 10.22
CA ASN A 269 15.14 -19.41 11.06
C ASN A 269 14.41 -19.60 12.39
N THR A 270 13.90 -18.53 13.01
CA THR A 270 13.08 -18.63 14.23
C THR A 270 11.80 -19.40 13.98
N LEU A 271 11.10 -19.15 12.86
CA LEU A 271 9.91 -19.93 12.51
C LEU A 271 10.25 -21.40 12.28
N LEU A 272 11.34 -21.67 11.56
CA LEU A 272 11.83 -23.03 11.35
C LEU A 272 12.19 -23.70 12.68
N SER A 273 12.82 -23.00 13.63
CA SER A 273 13.27 -23.59 14.90
C SER A 273 12.13 -23.97 15.83
N VAL A 274 11.01 -23.25 15.79
CA VAL A 274 9.85 -23.50 16.69
C VAL A 274 8.79 -24.41 16.08
N SER A 275 8.88 -24.71 14.78
CA SER A 275 7.91 -25.58 14.11
C SER A 275 8.30 -27.05 14.25
N ASP A 276 7.32 -27.91 14.49
CA ASP A 276 7.55 -29.37 14.57
C ASP A 276 7.72 -29.97 13.17
N ASP A 277 6.92 -29.51 12.20
CA ASP A 277 6.91 -30.01 10.83
C ASP A 277 6.72 -28.91 9.77
N TRP A 278 6.74 -29.31 8.50
CA TRP A 278 6.58 -28.41 7.36
C TRP A 278 5.20 -27.75 7.29
N SER A 279 4.15 -28.44 7.74
CA SER A 279 2.77 -27.93 7.71
C SER A 279 2.62 -26.78 8.70
N GLU A 280 3.11 -26.98 9.92
CA GLU A 280 3.14 -25.95 10.94
C GLU A 280 4.00 -24.76 10.51
N PHE A 281 5.21 -25.01 10.02
CA PHE A 281 6.08 -23.97 9.49
C PHE A 281 5.38 -23.15 8.42
N THR A 282 4.77 -23.82 7.44
CA THR A 282 4.07 -23.16 6.34
C THR A 282 2.96 -22.25 6.86
N ARG A 283 2.13 -22.74 7.79
CA ARG A 283 1.04 -21.97 8.40
C ARG A 283 1.56 -20.72 9.13
N LEU A 284 2.66 -20.84 9.89
CA LEU A 284 3.26 -19.71 10.60
C LEU A 284 3.92 -18.73 9.64
N PHE A 285 4.61 -19.24 8.61
CA PHE A 285 5.24 -18.45 7.57
C PHE A 285 4.20 -17.64 6.79
N THR A 286 3.14 -18.26 6.25
CA THR A 286 2.10 -17.56 5.49
C THR A 286 1.30 -16.58 6.33
N LYS A 287 1.21 -16.80 7.65
CA LYS A 287 0.60 -15.84 8.58
C LYS A 287 1.47 -14.59 8.77
N LYS A 288 2.80 -14.75 8.82
CA LYS A 288 3.75 -13.64 8.97
C LYS A 288 4.05 -12.94 7.63
N PHE A 289 4.11 -13.72 6.56
CA PHE A 289 4.43 -13.33 5.19
C PHE A 289 3.32 -13.83 4.26
N PRO A 290 2.25 -13.05 4.07
CA PRO A 290 1.14 -13.44 3.19
C PRO A 290 1.63 -13.73 1.76
N PRO A 291 1.27 -14.88 1.16
CA PRO A 291 1.76 -15.27 -0.15
C PRO A 291 1.26 -14.34 -1.26
N GLY A 292 2.15 -14.00 -2.20
CA GLY A 292 1.80 -13.26 -3.41
C GLY A 292 1.29 -14.16 -4.55
N PRO A 293 0.81 -13.57 -5.67
CA PRO A 293 0.43 -14.34 -6.85
C PRO A 293 1.61 -15.17 -7.39
N GLY A 294 1.43 -16.48 -7.54
CA GLY A 294 2.46 -17.40 -8.05
C GLY A 294 3.52 -17.85 -7.04
N ASP A 295 3.38 -17.48 -5.75
CA ASP A 295 4.22 -17.96 -4.66
C ASP A 295 4.07 -19.49 -4.47
N LEU A 296 5.13 -20.16 -4.05
CA LEU A 296 5.11 -21.59 -3.66
C LEU A 296 4.09 -21.86 -2.55
N PHE A 297 3.79 -20.87 -1.71
CA PHE A 297 2.83 -20.95 -0.61
C PHE A 297 1.46 -20.39 -0.94
N ALA A 298 1.22 -19.96 -2.19
CA ALA A 298 -0.10 -19.51 -2.61
C ALA A 298 -1.11 -20.66 -2.54
N PRO A 299 -2.34 -20.43 -2.04
CA PRO A 299 -3.38 -21.45 -2.12
C PRO A 299 -3.65 -21.80 -3.59
N PRO A 300 -4.04 -23.05 -3.90
CA PRO A 300 -4.38 -23.43 -5.27
C PRO A 300 -5.49 -22.52 -5.80
N PRO A 301 -5.52 -22.23 -7.12
CA PRO A 301 -6.60 -21.46 -7.71
C PRO A 301 -7.92 -22.15 -7.37
N SER A 302 -8.89 -21.38 -6.88
CA SER A 302 -10.24 -21.90 -6.65
C SER A 302 -10.75 -22.49 -7.96
N GLU A 303 -11.02 -23.79 -7.97
CA GLU A 303 -11.73 -24.43 -9.08
C GLU A 303 -13.04 -23.66 -9.30
N LYS A 304 -13.17 -23.10 -10.50
CA LYS A 304 -14.40 -22.44 -10.95
C LYS A 304 -15.46 -23.47 -11.26
#